data_AF-A0A3M7RCA4-F1
#
_entry.id   AF-A0A3M7RCA4-F1
#
_cell.length_a   1.000
_cell.length_b   1.000
_cell.length_c   1.000
_cell.angle_alpha   90.00
_cell.angle_beta   90.00
_cell.angle_gamma   90.00
#
_symmetry.space_group_name_H-M   'P 1'
#
loop_
_entity.id
_entity.type
_entity.pdbx_description
1 polymer ?
#
loop_
_entity_poly.entity_id
_entity_poly.type
_entity_poly.pdbx_seq_one_letter_code
_entity_poly.pdbx_strand_id
1 'polypeptide(L)'
;MDLFIVSTNLGPSINSFFVLDDDLTSDHFPIFLTFDFSIADWEKFKLELTQYSQNVKNIESIDLLNSELSNLIIKASYASIPRLSSKSLSII
;
A
#
# COMPACT_ATOMS: atom_id res chain seq x y z
N MET A 1 -3.37 24.00 -5.40
CA MET A 1 -4.41 23.06 -4.93
C MET A 1 -3.73 21.73 -4.94
N ASP A 2 -3.67 21.09 -3.78
CA ASP A 2 -2.84 19.91 -3.57
C ASP A 2 -3.72 18.77 -3.06
N LEU A 3 -3.53 17.57 -3.60
CA LEU A 3 -4.35 16.40 -3.31
C LEU A 3 -3.53 15.12 -3.40
N PHE A 4 -3.78 14.18 -2.48
CA PHE A 4 -3.38 12.79 -2.63
C PHE A 4 -4.53 11.96 -3.21
N ILE A 5 -4.28 11.26 -4.31
CA ILE A 5 -5.19 10.25 -4.86
C ILE A 5 -4.66 8.89 -4.44
N VAL A 6 -5.44 8.17 -3.64
CA VAL A 6 -5.06 6.87 -3.09
C VAL A 6 -6.06 5.80 -3.50
N SER A 7 -5.59 4.56 -3.58
CA SER A 7 -6.48 3.43 -3.82
C SER A 7 -7.40 3.20 -2.63
N THR A 8 -8.65 2.81 -2.88
CA THR A 8 -9.70 2.66 -1.86
C THR A 8 -9.37 1.62 -0.79
N ASN A 9 -8.51 0.64 -1.10
CA ASN A 9 -8.03 -0.34 -0.14
C ASN A 9 -7.06 0.22 0.91
N LEU A 10 -6.49 1.42 0.69
CA LEU A 10 -5.59 2.07 1.64
C LEU A 10 -6.32 2.97 2.63
N GLY A 11 -7.62 3.25 2.42
CA GLY A 11 -8.44 4.07 3.30
C GLY A 11 -8.35 3.67 4.78
N PRO A 12 -8.47 2.38 5.15
CA PRO A 12 -8.37 1.93 6.54
C PRO A 12 -6.99 2.14 7.16
N SER A 13 -5.94 2.25 6.33
CA SER A 13 -4.58 2.51 6.78
C SER A 13 -4.26 4.00 6.88
N ILE A 14 -5.15 4.92 6.48
CA ILE A 14 -4.89 6.35 6.65
C ILE A 14 -4.91 6.68 8.14
N ASN A 15 -3.77 7.12 8.65
CA ASN A 15 -3.61 7.48 10.05
C ASN A 15 -3.86 8.98 10.27
N SER A 16 -3.31 9.84 9.40
CA SER A 16 -3.57 11.28 9.46
C SER A 16 -3.35 11.97 8.12
N PHE A 17 -4.07 13.08 7.93
CA PHE A 17 -3.86 14.04 6.85
C PHE A 17 -3.80 15.43 7.46
N PHE A 18 -2.76 16.21 7.14
CA PHE A 18 -2.62 17.57 7.63
C PHE A 18 -1.86 18.45 6.62
N VAL A 19 -2.17 19.74 6.68
CA VAL A 19 -1.44 20.78 5.96
C VAL A 19 -0.46 21.39 6.96
N LEU A 20 0.79 21.55 6.53
CA LEU A 20 1.78 22.27 7.33
C LEU A 20 1.54 23.76 7.18
N ASP A 21 1.39 24.47 8.29
CA ASP A 21 1.29 25.93 8.33
C ASP A 21 2.68 26.59 8.25
N ASP A 22 3.41 26.19 7.20
CA ASP A 22 4.71 26.73 6.82
C ASP A 22 4.74 26.69 5.29
N ASP A 23 4.74 27.86 4.67
CA ASP A 23 4.67 27.98 3.22
C ASP A 23 5.99 27.57 2.54
N LEU A 24 7.07 27.37 3.31
CA LEU A 24 8.42 27.08 2.82
C LEU A 24 8.81 27.97 1.63
N THR A 25 8.41 29.25 1.65
CA THR A 25 8.62 30.24 0.57
C THR A 25 7.86 29.99 -0.75
N SER A 26 6.89 29.08 -0.76
CA SER A 26 5.97 28.82 -1.87
C SER A 26 4.62 29.52 -1.65
N ASP A 27 3.83 29.68 -2.72
CA ASP A 27 2.42 30.05 -2.66
C ASP A 27 1.49 28.89 -2.27
N HIS A 28 2.06 27.70 -2.04
CA HIS A 28 1.36 26.49 -1.62
C HIS A 28 1.91 25.96 -0.29
N PHE A 29 1.01 25.61 0.64
CA PHE A 29 1.37 24.92 1.87
C PHE A 29 1.63 23.42 1.62
N PRO A 30 2.68 22.82 2.20
CA PRO A 30 2.92 21.40 2.12
C PRO A 30 1.78 20.58 2.74
N ILE A 31 1.37 19.51 2.05
CA ILE A 31 0.38 18.55 2.55
C ILE A 31 1.05 17.22 2.90
N PHE A 32 0.65 16.63 4.02
CA PHE A 32 1.16 15.36 4.52
C PHE A 32 0.03 14.35 4.68
N LEU A 33 0.31 13.11 4.28
CA LEU A 33 -0.55 11.95 4.48
C LEU A 33 0.29 10.87 5.14
N THR A 34 -0.14 10.39 6.31
CA THR A 34 0.51 9.27 7.01
C THR A 34 -0.36 8.04 6.96
N PHE A 35 0.29 6.88 6.83
CA PHE A 35 -0.35 5.58 6.87
C PHE A 35 0.11 4.79 8.09
N ASP A 36 -0.82 4.08 8.72
CA ASP A 36 -0.52 3.02 9.66
C ASP A 36 -0.86 1.65 9.04
N PHE A 37 0.18 0.83 8.87
CA PHE A 37 0.07 -0.53 8.35
C PHE A 37 0.15 -1.59 9.47
N SER A 38 0.01 -1.18 10.74
CA SER A 38 -0.14 -2.10 11.86
C SER A 38 -1.36 -3.03 11.69
N ILE A 39 -2.38 -2.57 10.96
CA ILE A 39 -3.57 -3.36 10.63
C ILE A 39 -3.32 -4.50 9.63
N ALA A 40 -2.17 -4.51 8.94
CA ALA A 40 -1.84 -5.55 7.98
C ALA A 40 -1.53 -6.87 8.70
N ASP A 41 -2.02 -7.98 8.14
CA ASP A 41 -1.69 -9.32 8.59
C ASP A 41 -0.30 -9.72 8.06
N TRP A 42 0.74 -9.34 8.80
CA TRP A 42 2.13 -9.62 8.44
C TRP A 42 2.48 -11.12 8.45
N GLU A 43 1.77 -11.94 9.22
CA GLU A 43 1.95 -13.39 9.19
C GLU A 43 1.43 -13.96 7.87
N LYS A 44 0.25 -13.53 7.44
CA LYS A 44 -0.30 -13.88 6.12
C LYS A 44 0.60 -13.39 4.99
N PHE A 45 1.16 -12.18 5.09
CA PHE A 45 2.09 -11.65 4.10
C PHE A 45 3.31 -12.57 3.91
N LYS A 46 3.93 -12.97 5.02
CA LYS A 46 5.07 -13.89 5.01
C LYS A 46 4.71 -15.27 4.46
N LEU A 47 3.53 -15.79 4.83
CA LEU A 47 3.03 -17.07 4.35
C LEU A 47 2.85 -17.05 2.82
N GLU A 48 2.18 -16.03 2.29
CA GLU A 48 1.95 -15.84 0.86
C GLU A 48 3.28 -15.71 0.12
N LEU A 49 4.20 -14.85 0.58
CA LEU A 49 5.54 -14.72 -0.02
C LEU A 49 6.30 -16.06 -0.09
N THR A 50 6.24 -16.84 0.99
CA THR A 50 6.95 -18.13 1.07
C THR A 50 6.38 -19.14 0.08
N GLN A 51 5.05 -19.23 -0.02
CA GLN A 51 4.38 -20.10 -0.99
C GLN A 51 4.76 -19.75 -2.43
N TYR A 52 4.80 -18.46 -2.75
CA TYR A 52 5.15 -18.03 -4.11
C TYR A 52 6.65 -18.13 -4.44
N SER A 53 7.53 -17.98 -3.46
CA SER A 53 8.99 -18.07 -3.66
C SER A 53 9.45 -19.40 -4.25
N GLN A 54 8.68 -20.47 -4.03
CA GLN A 54 8.95 -21.79 -4.60
C GLN A 54 8.88 -21.79 -6.13
N ASN A 55 8.12 -20.87 -6.73
CA ASN A 55 7.90 -20.78 -8.18
C ASN A 55 8.99 -20.01 -8.93
N VAL A 56 9.91 -19.36 -8.21
CA VAL A 56 10.91 -18.44 -8.79
C VAL A 56 12.30 -19.08 -8.94
N LYS A 57 12.49 -20.30 -8.43
CA LYS A 57 13.80 -20.94 -8.25
C LYS A 57 14.63 -21.17 -9.51
N ASN A 58 14.04 -21.04 -10.71
CA ASN A 58 14.68 -21.42 -11.98
C ASN A 58 14.63 -20.33 -13.06
N ILE A 59 14.58 -19.05 -12.67
CA ILE A 59 14.57 -17.93 -13.63
C ILE A 59 16.00 -17.43 -13.86
N GLU A 60 16.54 -17.65 -15.07
CA GLU A 60 17.89 -17.22 -15.45
C GLU A 60 17.95 -15.74 -15.87
N SER A 61 16.84 -15.20 -16.37
CA SER A 61 16.75 -13.79 -16.76
C SER A 61 16.52 -12.90 -15.55
N ILE A 62 17.44 -11.96 -15.32
CA ILE A 62 17.36 -11.01 -14.20
C ILE A 62 16.11 -10.11 -14.29
N ASP A 63 15.72 -9.71 -15.50
CA ASP A 63 14.54 -8.86 -15.72
C ASP A 63 13.25 -9.61 -15.41
N LEU A 64 13.17 -10.88 -15.85
CA LEU A 64 12.04 -11.74 -15.56
C LEU A 64 11.95 -12.06 -14.06
N LEU A 65 13.10 -12.30 -13.42
CA LEU A 65 13.17 -12.51 -11.97
C LEU A 65 12.66 -11.29 -11.20
N ASN A 66 13.10 -10.08 -11.57
CA ASN A 66 12.66 -8.84 -10.95
C ASN A 66 11.15 -8.60 -11.12
N SER A 67 10.63 -8.88 -12.32
CA SER A 67 9.20 -8.78 -12.61
C SER A 67 8.38 -9.75 -11.74
N GLU A 68 8.80 -11.03 -11.67
CA GLU A 68 8.11 -12.02 -10.86
C GLU A 68 8.16 -11.68 -9.37
N LEU A 69 9.33 -11.33 -8.82
CA LEU A 69 9.46 -10.92 -7.42
C LEU A 69 8.55 -9.72 -7.09
N SER A 70 8.48 -8.73 -7.98
CA SER A 70 7.59 -7.57 -7.81
C SER A 70 6.13 -8.00 -7.76
N ASN A 71 5.70 -8.87 -8.69
CA ASN A 71 4.35 -9.41 -8.71
C ASN A 71 4.02 -10.21 -7.45
N LEU A 72 4.97 -10.96 -6.91
CA LEU A 72 4.77 -11.71 -5.66
C LEU A 72 4.57 -10.80 -4.46
N ILE A 73 5.41 -9.75 -4.34
CA ILE A 73 5.29 -8.76 -3.27
C ILE A 73 3.92 -8.07 -3.36
N ILE A 74 3.49 -7.69 -4.56
CA ILE A 74 2.19 -7.07 -4.79
C ILE A 74 1.05 -8.01 -4.36
N LYS A 75 1.07 -9.27 -4.80
CA LYS A 75 0.03 -10.26 -4.44
C LYS A 75 -0.04 -10.50 -2.93
N ALA A 76 1.10 -10.73 -2.28
CA ALA A 76 1.17 -10.92 -0.84
C ALA A 76 0.64 -9.69 -0.09
N SER A 77 0.99 -8.48 -0.54
CA SER A 77 0.50 -7.22 0.04
C SER A 77 -1.03 -7.12 -0.06
N TYR A 78 -1.59 -7.42 -1.24
CA TYR A 78 -3.04 -7.41 -1.48
C TYR A 78 -3.83 -8.45 -0.66
N ALA A 79 -3.20 -9.55 -0.28
CA ALA A 79 -3.80 -10.59 0.53
C ALA A 79 -3.82 -10.23 2.03
N SER A 80 -2.90 -9.37 2.45
CA SER A 80 -2.56 -9.12 3.86
C SER A 80 -3.12 -7.81 4.41
N ILE A 81 -3.39 -6.83 3.54
CA ILE A 81 -4.02 -5.57 3.95
C ILE A 81 -5.56 -5.76 4.02
N PRO A 82 -6.20 -5.46 5.18
CA PRO A 82 -7.65 -5.53 5.31
C PRO A 82 -8.35 -4.66 4.27
N ARG A 83 -9.30 -5.24 3.54
CA ARG A 83 -10.10 -4.49 2.57
C ARG A 83 -11.34 -3.94 3.25
N LEU A 84 -11.70 -2.69 2.94
CA LEU A 84 -13.05 -2.19 3.18
C LEU A 84 -14.02 -3.15 2.48
N SER A 85 -14.89 -3.81 3.25
CA SER A 85 -16.05 -4.48 2.64
C SER A 85 -16.87 -3.40 1.95
N SER A 86 -17.38 -3.66 0.75
CA SER A 86 -18.22 -2.74 -0.01
C SER A 86 -19.56 -2.38 0.66
N LYS A 87 -19.76 -2.68 1.95
CA LYS A 87 -20.88 -2.15 2.71
C LYS A 87 -20.67 -0.65 2.87
N SER A 88 -21.34 0.09 1.99
CA SER A 88 -21.53 1.53 2.06
C SER A 88 -21.83 1.95 3.49
N LEU A 89 -20.88 2.62 4.14
CA LEU A 89 -21.27 3.58 5.15
C LEU A 89 -21.87 4.76 4.38
N SER A 90 -23.19 4.68 4.14
CA SER A 90 -23.99 5.83 3.78
C SER A 90 -24.04 6.72 5.01
N ILE A 91 -23.08 7.63 5.16
CA ILE A 91 -23.15 8.70 6.14
C ILE A 91 -23.95 9.81 5.45
N ILE A 92 -25.22 9.94 5.85
CA ILE A 92 -26.09 11.08 5.55
C ILE A 92 -25.74 12.19 6.55
#